data_AF-A0A7Y2KM22-F1
#
_entry.id   AF-A0A7Y2KM22-F1
#
_cell.length_a   1.000
_cell.length_b   1.000
_cell.length_c   1.000
_cell.angle_alpha   90.00
_cell.angle_beta   90.00
_cell.angle_gamma   90.00
#
_symmetry.space_group_name_H-M   'P 1'
#
loop_
_entity.id
_entity.type
_entity.pdbx_description
1 polymer ?
#
loop_
_entity_poly.entity_id
_entity_poly.type
_entity_poly.pdbx_seq_one_letter_code
_entity_poly.pdbx_strand_id
1 'polypeptide(L)'
;MWLVPRDTRGLTSRSPVPDVVREALVRWYTGEGEDSDHRASVIMVVKARDHHQWIACDCLGEGTDPPLLSPAYLSEAETYYLRRLTSIRQRRPEHDVDCPFFREQAPPRIREKATATPRTINEPDGLFSAHRLAPEKLAQLPDDSEPDDRTRGVAIPRLARLLWQLMEMAQVNVVEPLEVGEPRTTSMASEFAAMRAAAERVQIAPGIPLARHLYTHIDPYERGIVFAKLREAAKKWPTEHAPQAFLLLYAIDVSGSTITLAEGRELIVKNRIRHIGVHQRHIGPPYLVLAVVGEHNPREGYACLRAYAQPIARPANFVAIHNLAERKTIVGLLDLQYRLRRRGIGVGFKRLLFDIATLIGEMRPDLLLDLRDFTTGEVIEAALEVVTGDDADTLGLKLRQVEKLREIAPVVTIHAEDLEGDRLEAAVLDQLHIG
;
A
#
# COMPACT_ATOMS: atom_id res chain seq x y z
N MET A 1 -11.09 -34.56 -9.20
CA MET A 1 -10.51 -33.32 -8.66
C MET A 1 -10.18 -33.50 -7.19
N TRP A 2 -9.04 -32.96 -6.71
CA TRP A 2 -8.58 -33.13 -5.33
C TRP A 2 -8.09 -31.81 -4.72
N LEU A 3 -8.12 -31.70 -3.40
CA LEU A 3 -7.34 -30.73 -2.63
C LEU A 3 -5.98 -31.33 -2.28
N VAL A 4 -4.92 -30.57 -2.51
CA VAL A 4 -3.52 -31.01 -2.30
C VAL A 4 -2.72 -29.94 -1.57
N PRO A 5 -1.74 -30.28 -0.71
CA PRO A 5 -0.90 -29.29 -0.04
C PRO A 5 -0.04 -28.48 -1.02
N ARG A 6 0.19 -27.20 -0.71
CA ARG A 6 0.93 -26.23 -1.56
C ARG A 6 2.42 -26.52 -1.78
N ASP A 7 3.00 -27.41 -1.00
CA ASP A 7 4.39 -27.82 -1.11
C ASP A 7 4.57 -29.10 -1.96
N THR A 8 3.48 -29.66 -2.48
CA THR A 8 3.50 -30.88 -3.29
C THR A 8 3.30 -30.60 -4.79
N ARG A 9 3.59 -31.62 -5.62
CA ARG A 9 3.21 -31.62 -7.04
C ARG A 9 1.76 -32.04 -7.28
N GLY A 10 1.01 -32.31 -6.21
CA GLY A 10 -0.38 -32.74 -6.29
C GLY A 10 -0.60 -34.23 -6.58
N LEU A 11 0.44 -35.06 -6.62
CA LEU A 11 0.33 -36.52 -6.68
C LEU A 11 0.11 -37.18 -5.30
N THR A 12 0.55 -36.52 -4.23
CA THR A 12 0.51 -37.05 -2.86
C THR A 12 -0.46 -36.27 -1.98
N SER A 13 -0.93 -36.89 -0.89
CA SER A 13 -1.81 -36.27 0.12
C SER A 13 -3.08 -35.65 -0.47
N ARG A 14 -3.67 -36.34 -1.44
CA ARG A 14 -4.91 -35.94 -2.13
C ARG A 14 -6.12 -36.14 -1.21
N SER A 15 -6.88 -35.08 -1.02
CA SER A 15 -8.23 -35.16 -0.43
C SER A 15 -9.26 -34.99 -1.55
N PRO A 16 -10.14 -35.96 -1.82
CA PRO A 16 -11.12 -35.84 -2.89
C PRO A 16 -12.06 -34.66 -2.65
N VAL A 17 -12.32 -33.89 -3.71
CA VAL A 17 -13.40 -32.90 -3.71
C VAL A 17 -14.69 -33.64 -4.01
N PRO A 18 -15.76 -33.52 -3.19
CA PRO A 18 -17.03 -34.17 -3.48
C PRO A 18 -17.53 -33.83 -4.88
N ASP A 19 -18.07 -34.82 -5.59
CA ASP A 19 -18.47 -34.67 -7.00
C ASP A 19 -19.44 -33.50 -7.21
N VAL A 20 -20.41 -33.34 -6.30
CA VAL A 20 -21.37 -32.22 -6.31
C VAL A 20 -20.68 -30.86 -6.26
N VAL A 21 -19.61 -30.73 -5.47
CA VAL A 21 -18.86 -29.47 -5.33
C VAL A 21 -17.95 -29.25 -6.53
N ARG A 22 -17.36 -30.32 -7.09
CA ARG A 22 -16.59 -30.26 -8.33
C ARG A 22 -17.45 -29.75 -9.48
N GLU A 23 -18.63 -30.34 -9.65
CA GLU A 23 -19.57 -29.97 -10.71
C GLU A 23 -20.11 -28.55 -10.54
N ALA A 24 -20.45 -28.16 -9.31
CA ALA A 24 -20.81 -26.78 -8.98
C ALA A 24 -19.70 -25.79 -9.35
N LEU A 25 -18.44 -26.11 -9.04
CA LEU A 25 -17.30 -25.28 -9.40
C LEU A 25 -17.15 -25.13 -10.91
N VAL A 26 -17.33 -26.21 -11.65
CA VAL A 26 -17.25 -26.18 -13.12
C VAL A 26 -18.39 -25.33 -13.68
N ARG A 27 -19.66 -25.61 -13.33
CA ARG A 27 -20.82 -24.84 -13.81
C ARG A 27 -20.71 -23.36 -13.49
N TRP A 28 -20.36 -23.03 -12.23
CA TRP A 28 -20.15 -21.64 -11.84
C TRP A 28 -19.04 -21.00 -12.67
N TYR A 29 -17.88 -21.66 -12.78
CA TYR A 29 -16.75 -21.11 -13.50
C TYR A 29 -17.07 -20.89 -14.97
N THR A 30 -17.79 -21.79 -15.65
CA THR A 30 -18.17 -21.65 -17.07
C THR A 30 -19.33 -20.68 -17.31
N GLY A 31 -19.89 -20.06 -16.27
CA GLY A 31 -21.03 -19.14 -16.39
C GLY A 31 -22.39 -19.81 -16.49
N GLU A 32 -22.47 -21.13 -16.32
CA GLU A 32 -23.70 -21.94 -16.41
C GLU A 32 -24.30 -22.27 -15.02
N GLY A 33 -23.71 -21.74 -13.94
CA GLY A 33 -24.06 -22.09 -12.56
C GLY A 33 -25.07 -21.14 -11.91
N GLU A 34 -25.82 -21.67 -10.94
CA GLU A 34 -26.78 -20.92 -10.12
C GLU A 34 -26.15 -20.44 -8.79
N ASP A 35 -26.89 -19.65 -8.00
CA ASP A 35 -26.44 -19.14 -6.70
C ASP A 35 -26.06 -20.25 -5.68
N SER A 36 -26.63 -21.44 -5.80
CA SER A 36 -26.20 -22.60 -5.00
C SER A 36 -24.82 -23.10 -5.42
N ASP A 37 -24.52 -23.10 -6.72
CA ASP A 37 -23.22 -23.52 -7.26
C ASP A 37 -22.14 -22.53 -6.86
N HIS A 38 -22.46 -21.23 -6.93
CA HIS A 38 -21.62 -20.15 -6.44
C HIS A 38 -21.21 -20.34 -4.98
N ARG A 39 -22.19 -20.51 -4.09
CA ARG A 39 -21.94 -20.69 -2.65
C ARG A 39 -21.09 -21.91 -2.35
N ALA A 40 -21.40 -23.06 -2.97
CA ALA A 40 -20.62 -24.28 -2.81
C ALA A 40 -19.16 -24.09 -3.26
N SER A 41 -18.96 -23.39 -4.38
CA SER A 41 -17.66 -23.10 -4.95
C SER A 41 -16.84 -22.16 -4.08
N VAL A 42 -17.44 -21.08 -3.58
CA VAL A 42 -16.80 -20.12 -2.68
C VAL A 42 -16.34 -20.80 -1.39
N ILE A 43 -17.22 -21.60 -0.76
CA ILE A 43 -16.88 -22.35 0.46
C ILE A 43 -15.66 -23.24 0.22
N MET A 44 -15.62 -23.96 -0.91
CA MET A 44 -14.51 -24.84 -1.26
C MET A 44 -13.21 -24.08 -1.51
N VAL A 45 -13.26 -22.97 -2.24
CA VAL A 45 -12.10 -22.12 -2.55
C VAL A 45 -11.53 -21.46 -1.29
N VAL A 46 -12.40 -20.97 -0.41
CA VAL A 46 -12.02 -20.42 0.91
C VAL A 46 -11.36 -21.51 1.75
N LYS A 47 -11.99 -22.67 1.88
CA LYS A 47 -11.43 -23.81 2.63
C LYS A 47 -10.06 -24.22 2.11
N ALA A 48 -9.92 -24.39 0.79
CA ALA A 48 -8.64 -24.73 0.17
C ALA A 48 -7.57 -23.66 0.46
N ARG A 49 -7.95 -22.38 0.42
CA ARG A 49 -7.04 -21.28 0.74
C ARG A 49 -6.58 -21.31 2.18
N ASP A 50 -7.51 -21.42 3.13
CA ASP A 50 -7.27 -21.34 4.57
C ASP A 50 -6.46 -22.53 5.07
N HIS A 51 -6.63 -23.70 4.44
CA HIS A 51 -5.85 -24.89 4.75
C HIS A 51 -4.52 -25.00 3.98
N HIS A 52 -4.05 -23.92 3.33
CA HIS A 52 -2.82 -23.94 2.53
C HIS A 52 -2.79 -25.06 1.48
N GLN A 53 -3.91 -25.25 0.78
CA GLN A 53 -4.08 -26.23 -0.28
C GLN A 53 -4.20 -25.55 -1.66
N TRP A 54 -3.98 -26.36 -2.70
CA TRP A 54 -4.30 -26.12 -4.09
C TRP A 54 -5.39 -27.09 -4.55
N ILE A 55 -6.00 -26.77 -5.68
CA ILE A 55 -6.98 -27.63 -6.34
C ILE A 55 -6.27 -28.34 -7.49
N ALA A 56 -6.17 -29.66 -7.41
CA ALA A 56 -5.62 -30.54 -8.44
C ALA A 56 -6.74 -31.03 -9.37
N CYS A 57 -6.61 -30.68 -10.64
CA CYS A 57 -7.53 -31.11 -11.68
C CYS A 57 -7.20 -32.51 -12.17
N ASP A 58 -8.24 -33.29 -12.45
CA ASP A 58 -8.20 -34.67 -12.93
C ASP A 58 -8.26 -34.79 -14.46
N CYS A 59 -8.21 -33.69 -15.20
CA CYS A 59 -8.31 -33.70 -16.67
C CYS A 59 -7.22 -34.52 -17.38
N LEU A 60 -6.05 -34.70 -16.75
CA LEU A 60 -4.95 -35.53 -17.29
C LEU A 60 -4.96 -36.98 -16.76
N GLY A 61 -5.98 -37.37 -16.00
CA GLY A 61 -6.07 -38.66 -15.32
C GLY A 61 -5.35 -38.71 -13.97
N GLU A 62 -5.51 -39.83 -13.25
CA GLU A 62 -5.04 -39.94 -11.86
C GLU A 62 -3.53 -40.19 -11.73
N GLY A 63 -2.89 -40.77 -12.75
CA GLY A 63 -1.49 -41.22 -12.73
C GLY A 63 -0.46 -40.20 -13.21
N THR A 64 -0.89 -39.01 -13.61
CA THR A 64 -0.03 -37.93 -14.10
C THR A 64 0.02 -36.78 -13.09
N ASP A 65 1.10 -36.00 -13.12
CA ASP A 65 1.15 -34.74 -12.36
C ASP A 65 -0.07 -33.89 -12.77
N PRO A 66 -0.96 -33.52 -11.83
CA PRO A 66 -2.19 -32.83 -12.19
C PRO A 66 -1.91 -31.34 -12.47
N PRO A 67 -2.69 -30.71 -13.37
CA PRO A 67 -2.75 -29.26 -13.46
C PRO A 67 -3.30 -28.68 -12.14
N LEU A 68 -2.68 -27.60 -11.67
CA LEU A 68 -2.97 -27.04 -10.34
C LEU A 68 -3.59 -25.63 -10.45
N LEU A 69 -4.67 -25.43 -9.70
CA LEU A 69 -5.34 -24.15 -9.53
C LEU A 69 -5.10 -23.62 -8.12
N SER A 70 -4.67 -22.37 -8.02
CA SER A 70 -4.56 -21.64 -6.76
C SER A 70 -5.77 -20.74 -6.56
N PRO A 71 -6.52 -20.92 -5.47
CA PRO A 71 -7.40 -19.89 -4.92
C PRO A 71 -6.63 -18.58 -4.71
N ALA A 72 -6.92 -17.55 -5.51
CA ALA A 72 -6.32 -16.24 -5.39
C ALA A 72 -7.40 -15.22 -5.05
N TYR A 73 -7.07 -14.19 -4.26
CA TYR A 73 -8.00 -13.10 -3.97
C TYR A 73 -7.55 -11.86 -4.72
N LEU A 74 -8.45 -11.31 -5.53
CA LEU A 74 -8.26 -10.03 -6.21
C LEU A 74 -8.88 -8.94 -5.34
N SER A 75 -8.03 -8.15 -4.69
CA SER A 75 -8.49 -7.14 -3.72
C SER A 75 -9.20 -5.95 -4.34
N GLU A 76 -9.00 -5.67 -5.63
CA GLU A 76 -9.64 -4.54 -6.33
C GLU A 76 -11.08 -4.86 -6.74
N ALA A 77 -11.30 -6.06 -7.28
CA ALA A 77 -12.63 -6.54 -7.71
C ALA A 77 -13.38 -7.34 -6.62
N GLU A 78 -12.83 -7.39 -5.40
CA GLU A 78 -13.45 -8.04 -4.23
C GLU A 78 -13.96 -9.47 -4.51
N THR A 79 -13.18 -10.26 -5.25
CA THR A 79 -13.58 -11.60 -5.69
C THR A 79 -12.42 -12.59 -5.61
N TYR A 80 -12.72 -13.85 -5.29
CA TYR A 80 -11.79 -14.93 -5.51
C TYR A 80 -11.68 -15.23 -7.01
N TYR A 81 -10.52 -15.69 -7.45
CA TYR A 81 -10.37 -16.24 -8.79
C TYR A 81 -9.44 -17.45 -8.75
N LEU A 82 -9.62 -18.35 -9.72
CA LEU A 82 -8.77 -19.53 -9.86
C LEU A 82 -7.57 -19.18 -10.74
N ARG A 83 -6.39 -19.16 -10.13
CA ARG A 83 -5.14 -18.93 -10.86
C ARG A 83 -4.53 -20.26 -11.29
N ARG A 84 -4.35 -20.46 -12.59
CA ARG A 84 -3.60 -21.59 -13.16
C ARG A 84 -2.12 -21.48 -12.78
N LEU A 85 -1.57 -22.56 -12.24
CA LEU A 85 -0.16 -22.65 -11.83
C LEU A 85 0.62 -23.44 -12.87
N THR A 86 1.07 -22.76 -13.92
CA THR A 86 1.79 -23.39 -15.03
C THR A 86 3.26 -22.98 -14.98
N SER A 87 4.17 -23.93 -15.14
CA SER A 87 5.61 -23.66 -15.01
C SER A 87 6.44 -24.78 -15.62
N ILE A 88 7.21 -24.46 -16.64
CA ILE A 88 8.19 -25.38 -17.24
C ILE A 88 9.26 -25.75 -16.20
N ARG A 89 9.79 -24.78 -15.43
CA ARG A 89 10.84 -25.01 -14.42
C ARG A 89 10.39 -25.92 -13.28
N GLN A 90 9.13 -25.79 -12.85
CA GLN A 90 8.57 -26.62 -11.77
C GLN A 90 7.82 -27.85 -12.29
N ARG A 91 7.89 -28.14 -13.60
CA ARG A 91 7.17 -29.25 -14.29
C ARG A 91 5.67 -29.29 -13.96
N ARG A 92 5.01 -28.13 -13.93
CA ARG A 92 3.56 -28.06 -13.75
C ARG A 92 2.88 -28.10 -15.10
N PRO A 93 2.08 -29.14 -15.40
CA PRO A 93 1.44 -29.27 -16.70
C PRO A 93 0.29 -28.27 -16.88
N GLU A 94 -0.05 -28.03 -18.14
CA GLU A 94 -1.27 -27.33 -18.53
C GLU A 94 -2.47 -28.26 -18.40
N HIS A 95 -3.66 -27.66 -18.33
CA HIS A 95 -4.91 -28.41 -18.45
C HIS A 95 -5.03 -29.03 -19.85
N ASP A 96 -5.80 -30.13 -19.95
CA ASP A 96 -6.21 -30.69 -21.24
C ASP A 96 -7.02 -29.65 -22.03
N VAL A 97 -6.92 -29.63 -23.37
CA VAL A 97 -7.57 -28.61 -24.21
C VAL A 97 -9.10 -28.56 -24.05
N ASP A 98 -9.71 -29.71 -23.72
CA ASP A 98 -11.16 -29.81 -23.51
C ASP A 98 -11.55 -29.57 -22.04
N CYS A 99 -10.58 -29.28 -21.17
CA CYS A 99 -10.86 -28.99 -19.77
C CYS A 99 -11.50 -27.60 -19.61
N PRO A 100 -12.56 -27.44 -18.79
CA PRO A 100 -13.17 -26.14 -18.51
C PRO A 100 -12.19 -25.09 -17.96
N PHE A 101 -11.08 -25.52 -17.36
CA PHE A 101 -10.04 -24.65 -16.81
C PHE A 101 -8.88 -24.41 -17.78
N PHE A 102 -8.91 -24.98 -18.98
CA PHE A 102 -7.91 -24.70 -20.01
C PHE A 102 -8.11 -23.32 -20.61
N ARG A 103 -6.99 -22.69 -20.94
CA ARG A 103 -6.92 -21.51 -21.80
C ARG A 103 -5.55 -21.45 -22.44
N GLU A 104 -5.49 -20.91 -23.65
CA GLU A 104 -4.20 -20.61 -24.27
C GLU A 104 -3.37 -19.68 -23.36
N GLN A 105 -2.05 -19.91 -23.31
CA GLN A 105 -1.16 -18.99 -22.62
C GLN A 105 -1.14 -17.68 -23.40
N ALA A 106 -1.51 -16.58 -22.74
CA ALA A 106 -1.32 -15.26 -23.32
C ALA A 106 0.16 -15.10 -23.74
N PRO A 107 0.44 -14.52 -24.92
CA PRO A 107 1.81 -14.35 -25.40
C PRO A 107 2.68 -13.62 -24.34
N PRO A 108 3.99 -13.84 -24.35
CA PRO A 108 4.90 -13.22 -23.40
C PRO A 108 4.71 -11.70 -23.42
N ARG A 109 4.39 -11.16 -22.25
CA ARG A 109 4.05 -9.76 -22.05
C ARG A 109 5.07 -8.85 -22.71
N ILE A 110 4.63 -8.02 -23.64
CA ILE A 110 5.23 -6.72 -23.81
C ILE A 110 4.86 -5.97 -22.53
N ARG A 111 5.82 -5.70 -21.65
CA ARG A 111 5.59 -4.75 -20.55
C ARG A 111 5.20 -3.44 -21.25
N GLU A 112 3.93 -3.09 -21.27
CA GLU A 112 3.55 -1.74 -21.64
C GLU A 112 4.38 -0.81 -20.76
N LYS A 113 5.17 0.03 -21.45
CA LYS A 113 5.93 1.10 -20.83
C LYS A 113 4.95 1.90 -19.98
N ALA A 114 5.37 2.32 -18.79
CA ALA A 114 4.61 3.22 -17.95
C ALA A 114 3.99 4.30 -18.83
N THR A 115 2.66 4.32 -18.93
CA THR A 115 1.95 5.32 -19.73
C THR A 115 2.41 6.69 -19.28
N ALA A 116 2.58 7.61 -20.24
CA ALA A 116 3.17 8.94 -20.03
C ALA A 116 2.37 9.87 -19.09
N THR A 117 1.28 9.37 -18.49
CA THR A 117 0.42 10.10 -17.56
C THR A 117 0.54 9.43 -16.19
N PRO A 118 1.13 10.09 -15.18
CA PRO A 118 1.07 9.63 -13.80
C PRO A 118 -0.39 9.36 -13.42
N ARG A 119 -0.68 8.20 -12.83
CA ARG A 119 -2.04 7.91 -12.36
C ARG A 119 -2.42 8.89 -11.26
N THR A 120 -3.62 9.47 -11.37
CA THR A 120 -4.15 10.31 -10.32
C THR A 120 -4.23 9.56 -8.98
N ILE A 121 -3.86 10.21 -7.89
CA ILE A 121 -3.94 9.68 -6.53
C ILE A 121 -4.89 10.55 -5.70
N ASN A 122 -6.14 10.13 -5.65
CA ASN A 122 -7.19 10.81 -4.88
C ASN A 122 -7.21 10.36 -3.42
N GLU A 123 -7.75 11.24 -2.58
CA GLU A 123 -8.09 10.90 -1.20
C GLU A 123 -9.05 9.69 -1.19
N PRO A 124 -8.85 8.73 -0.27
CA PRO A 124 -9.74 7.59 -0.18
C PRO A 124 -11.10 8.01 0.39
N ASP A 125 -12.15 7.77 -0.38
CA ASP A 125 -13.52 7.92 0.12
C ASP A 125 -13.87 6.86 1.18
N GLY A 126 -14.76 7.26 2.09
CA GLY A 126 -15.45 6.38 3.02
C GLY A 126 -14.67 6.01 4.27
N LEU A 127 -14.93 4.80 4.77
CA LEU A 127 -14.47 4.34 6.07
C LEU A 127 -13.00 3.91 6.05
N PHE A 128 -12.35 3.99 7.21
CA PHE A 128 -11.00 3.49 7.46
C PHE A 128 -11.01 1.96 7.62
N SER A 129 -11.37 1.29 6.53
CA SER A 129 -11.50 -0.15 6.45
C SER A 129 -10.45 -0.71 5.49
N ALA A 130 -9.63 -1.63 5.99
CA ALA A 130 -8.64 -2.36 5.22
C ALA A 130 -9.11 -3.79 4.89
N HIS A 131 -9.95 -4.37 5.74
CA HIS A 131 -10.65 -5.64 5.50
C HIS A 131 -12.15 -5.39 5.43
N ARG A 132 -12.76 -5.86 4.34
CA ARG A 132 -14.19 -6.18 4.30
C ARG A 132 -14.34 -7.66 4.64
N LEU A 133 -15.58 -8.12 4.85
CA LEU A 133 -15.86 -9.55 5.02
C LEU A 133 -15.18 -10.35 3.90
N ALA A 134 -14.81 -11.59 4.19
CA ALA A 134 -14.30 -12.48 3.14
C ALA A 134 -15.28 -12.43 1.96
N PRO A 135 -14.79 -12.20 0.73
CA PRO A 135 -15.69 -12.00 -0.39
C PRO A 135 -16.56 -13.24 -0.52
N GLU A 136 -17.87 -13.01 -0.60
CA GLU A 136 -18.82 -14.07 -0.93
C GLU A 136 -18.76 -14.43 -2.42
N LYS A 137 -17.86 -13.81 -3.19
CA LYS A 137 -17.82 -13.89 -4.65
C LYS A 137 -16.60 -14.67 -5.17
N LEU A 138 -16.86 -15.52 -6.16
CA LEU A 138 -15.88 -16.21 -6.98
C LEU A 138 -16.09 -15.76 -8.43
N ALA A 139 -15.01 -15.34 -9.09
CA ALA A 139 -15.03 -14.95 -10.49
C ALA A 139 -15.32 -16.15 -11.40
N GLN A 140 -16.13 -15.90 -12.43
CA GLN A 140 -16.35 -16.82 -13.53
C GLN A 140 -15.21 -16.71 -14.56
N LEU A 141 -15.30 -17.49 -15.63
CA LEU A 141 -14.46 -17.42 -16.81
C LEU A 141 -14.55 -16.00 -17.41
N PRO A 142 -13.45 -15.21 -17.49
CA PRO A 142 -13.48 -13.92 -18.18
C PRO A 142 -13.84 -14.03 -19.68
N ASP A 143 -14.68 -13.13 -20.18
CA ASP A 143 -15.17 -13.09 -21.56
C ASP A 143 -14.08 -12.75 -22.58
N ASP A 144 -14.19 -13.27 -23.81
CA ASP A 144 -13.22 -13.02 -24.90
C ASP A 144 -13.21 -11.57 -25.41
N SER A 145 -14.25 -10.79 -25.07
CA SER A 145 -14.35 -9.36 -25.39
C SER A 145 -13.75 -8.44 -24.34
N GLU A 146 -13.36 -8.94 -23.17
CA GLU A 146 -12.63 -8.14 -22.19
C GLU A 146 -11.16 -8.04 -22.66
N PRO A 147 -10.66 -6.84 -23.00
CA PRO A 147 -9.23 -6.70 -23.25
C PRO A 147 -8.49 -7.22 -22.01
N ASP A 148 -7.48 -8.07 -22.22
CA ASP A 148 -6.59 -8.57 -21.17
C ASP A 148 -5.76 -7.39 -20.63
N ASP A 149 -6.40 -6.47 -19.91
CA ASP A 149 -5.83 -5.29 -19.25
C ASP A 149 -5.05 -5.76 -18.01
N ARG A 150 -4.06 -6.60 -18.27
CA ARG A 150 -3.05 -7.10 -17.33
C ARG A 150 -1.87 -6.17 -17.24
N THR A 151 -2.06 -4.93 -17.67
CA THR A 151 -1.27 -3.78 -17.27
C THR A 151 -1.38 -3.66 -15.77
N ARG A 152 -0.47 -4.32 -15.05
CA ARG A 152 -0.17 -3.99 -13.67
C ARG A 152 0.47 -2.60 -13.66
N GLY A 153 -0.33 -1.56 -13.91
CA GLY A 153 -0.09 -0.30 -13.24
C GLY A 153 -0.05 -0.60 -11.75
N VAL A 154 0.99 -0.12 -11.08
CA VAL A 154 1.24 -0.40 -9.66
C VAL A 154 0.13 0.26 -8.85
N ALA A 155 -1.00 -0.43 -8.67
CA ALA A 155 -2.09 0.07 -7.86
C ALA A 155 -1.60 0.25 -6.43
N ILE A 156 -1.78 1.46 -5.90
CA ILE A 156 -1.37 1.80 -4.53
C ILE A 156 -2.17 0.92 -3.57
N PRO A 157 -1.50 0.20 -2.64
CA PRO A 157 -2.17 -0.64 -1.66
C PRO A 157 -3.23 0.14 -0.86
N ARG A 158 -4.35 -0.48 -0.47
CA ARG A 158 -5.37 0.19 0.37
C ARG A 158 -4.79 0.72 1.70
N LEU A 159 -3.94 -0.05 2.38
CA LEU A 159 -3.22 0.39 3.59
C LEU A 159 -2.32 1.62 3.32
N ALA A 160 -1.80 1.72 2.09
CA ALA A 160 -1.32 2.93 1.41
C ALA A 160 -2.13 4.17 1.75
N ARG A 161 -3.26 4.21 1.06
CA ARG A 161 -4.16 5.35 1.03
C ARG A 161 -4.72 5.65 2.41
N LEU A 162 -5.01 4.62 3.21
CA LEU A 162 -5.46 4.80 4.58
C LEU A 162 -4.40 5.46 5.47
N LEU A 163 -3.14 5.00 5.41
CA LEU A 163 -2.07 5.64 6.17
C LEU A 163 -1.90 7.10 5.75
N TRP A 164 -1.88 7.36 4.44
CA TRP A 164 -1.74 8.72 3.92
C TRP A 164 -2.91 9.63 4.26
N GLN A 165 -4.14 9.13 4.26
CA GLN A 165 -5.32 9.87 4.72
C GLN A 165 -5.15 10.26 6.18
N LEU A 166 -4.72 9.33 7.03
CA LEU A 166 -4.50 9.63 8.44
C LEU A 166 -3.35 10.63 8.64
N MET A 167 -2.28 10.53 7.85
CA MET A 167 -1.16 11.48 7.86
C MET A 167 -1.60 12.88 7.45
N GLU A 168 -2.36 12.99 6.35
CA GLU A 168 -2.94 14.24 5.88
C GLU A 168 -3.86 14.84 6.96
N MET A 169 -4.77 14.04 7.52
CA MET A 169 -5.63 14.51 8.61
C MET A 169 -4.85 14.96 9.85
N ALA A 170 -3.72 14.32 10.15
CA ALA A 170 -2.86 14.65 11.28
C ALA A 170 -1.86 15.77 10.98
N GLN A 171 -1.78 16.24 9.73
CA GLN A 171 -0.83 17.26 9.26
C GLN A 171 0.63 16.92 9.51
N VAL A 172 0.99 15.63 9.62
CA VAL A 172 2.38 15.19 9.86
C VAL A 172 3.26 15.27 8.60
N ASN A 173 2.63 15.56 7.47
CA ASN A 173 3.26 15.85 6.18
C ASN A 173 3.44 17.36 5.93
N VAL A 174 3.13 18.21 6.92
CA VAL A 174 3.31 19.66 6.89
C VAL A 174 4.38 20.06 7.91
N VAL A 175 5.26 20.95 7.48
CA VAL A 175 6.29 21.57 8.30
C VAL A 175 6.07 23.07 8.22
N GLU A 176 5.66 23.67 9.33
CA GLU A 176 5.43 25.11 9.42
C GLU A 176 6.77 25.88 9.37
N PRO A 177 6.81 27.06 8.74
CA PRO A 177 7.95 27.97 8.84
C PRO A 177 8.26 28.33 10.30
N LEU A 178 9.54 28.37 10.67
CA LEU A 178 9.98 28.76 12.03
C LEU A 178 10.58 30.16 12.06
N GLU A 179 10.16 30.97 13.01
CA GLU A 179 10.72 32.30 13.27
C GLU A 179 12.03 32.23 14.10
N VAL A 180 12.75 33.35 14.16
CA VAL A 180 13.90 33.55 15.05
C VAL A 180 13.51 33.24 16.50
N GLY A 181 14.19 32.27 17.11
CA GLY A 181 14.02 31.93 18.52
C GLY A 181 12.95 30.89 18.82
N GLU A 182 12.11 30.51 17.86
CA GLU A 182 11.12 29.46 18.06
C GLU A 182 11.78 28.07 18.18
N PRO A 183 11.34 27.19 19.11
CA PRO A 183 11.88 25.84 19.23
C PRO A 183 11.24 24.86 18.23
N ARG A 184 11.96 23.76 17.91
CA ARG A 184 11.33 22.58 17.32
C ARG A 184 10.42 21.95 18.36
N THR A 185 9.15 21.87 18.04
CA THR A 185 8.14 21.19 18.84
C THR A 185 7.95 19.74 18.40
N THR A 186 8.41 19.38 17.20
CA THR A 186 8.24 18.06 16.61
C THR A 186 9.11 17.02 17.29
N SER A 187 8.48 15.94 17.76
CA SER A 187 9.09 14.76 18.35
C SER A 187 8.30 13.53 17.92
N MET A 188 8.88 12.32 17.99
CA MET A 188 8.13 11.09 17.69
C MET A 188 6.84 10.99 18.52
N ALA A 189 6.89 11.42 19.79
CA ALA A 189 5.74 11.42 20.68
C ALA A 189 4.64 12.39 20.22
N SER A 190 5.00 13.60 19.78
CA SER A 190 4.03 14.57 19.27
C SER A 190 3.43 14.11 17.93
N GLU A 191 4.23 13.51 17.05
CA GLU A 191 3.78 12.95 15.77
C GLU A 191 2.74 11.83 15.98
N PHE A 192 3.02 10.87 16.88
CA PHE A 192 2.03 9.86 17.25
C PHE A 192 0.81 10.44 17.98
N ALA A 193 0.97 11.51 18.76
CA ALA A 193 -0.15 12.20 19.38
C ALA A 193 -1.08 12.83 18.32
N ALA A 194 -0.51 13.49 17.31
CA ALA A 194 -1.26 14.06 16.18
C ALA A 194 -2.01 12.96 15.40
N MET A 195 -1.35 11.84 15.11
CA MET A 195 -1.98 10.69 14.43
C MET A 195 -3.15 10.10 15.24
N ARG A 196 -3.03 10.03 16.57
CA ARG A 196 -4.12 9.58 17.45
C ARG A 196 -5.28 10.58 17.48
N ALA A 197 -5.00 11.88 17.56
CA ALA A 197 -6.02 12.92 17.51
C ALA A 197 -6.77 12.91 16.17
N ALA A 198 -6.06 12.69 15.05
CA ALA A 198 -6.70 12.52 13.74
C ALA A 198 -7.63 11.29 13.69
N ALA A 199 -7.25 10.19 14.33
CA ALA A 199 -8.05 8.97 14.38
C ALA A 199 -9.38 9.11 15.15
N GLU A 200 -9.55 10.14 15.98
CA GLU A 200 -10.82 10.42 16.67
C GLU A 200 -11.93 10.87 15.70
N ARG A 201 -11.53 11.46 14.56
CA ARG A 201 -12.45 11.96 13.52
C ARG A 201 -12.80 10.90 12.47
N VAL A 202 -12.30 9.68 12.63
CA VAL A 202 -12.37 8.63 11.61
C VAL A 202 -13.10 7.40 12.15
N GLN A 203 -13.89 6.76 11.28
CA GLN A 203 -14.59 5.51 11.61
C GLN A 203 -14.06 4.35 10.77
N ILE A 204 -13.96 3.16 11.38
CA ILE A 204 -13.57 1.90 10.71
C ILE A 204 -14.79 1.25 10.06
N ALA A 205 -15.91 1.29 10.77
CA ALA A 205 -17.23 0.83 10.37
C ALA A 205 -18.26 1.84 10.91
N PRO A 206 -19.50 1.88 10.40
CA PRO A 206 -20.51 2.80 10.89
C PRO A 206 -20.66 2.75 12.41
N GLY A 207 -20.42 3.87 13.09
CA GLY A 207 -20.50 3.99 14.55
C GLY A 207 -19.31 3.41 15.33
N ILE A 208 -18.29 2.86 14.65
CA ILE A 208 -17.08 2.29 15.26
C ILE A 208 -15.89 3.22 15.00
N PRO A 209 -15.47 4.04 15.99
CA PRO A 209 -14.39 5.00 15.82
C PRO A 209 -13.01 4.32 15.74
N LEU A 210 -12.14 4.83 14.87
CA LEU A 210 -10.77 4.33 14.68
C LEU A 210 -9.93 4.47 15.95
N ALA A 211 -10.05 5.59 16.67
CA ALA A 211 -9.28 5.83 17.90
C ALA A 211 -9.40 4.73 18.96
N ARG A 212 -10.52 3.98 19.01
CA ARG A 212 -10.69 2.85 19.96
C ARG A 212 -9.93 1.58 19.56
N HIS A 213 -9.54 1.49 18.30
CA HIS A 213 -8.92 0.30 17.68
C HIS A 213 -7.61 0.62 16.95
N LEU A 214 -7.05 1.81 17.15
CA LEU A 214 -5.72 2.20 16.67
C LEU A 214 -4.73 2.20 17.84
N TYR A 215 -3.64 1.45 17.70
CA TYR A 215 -2.62 1.31 18.73
C TYR A 215 -1.27 1.77 18.18
N THR A 216 -0.60 2.67 18.89
CA THR A 216 0.70 3.25 18.48
C THR A 216 1.91 2.56 19.12
N HIS A 217 1.66 1.48 19.86
CA HIS A 217 2.68 0.65 20.51
C HIS A 217 2.33 -0.82 20.30
N ILE A 218 3.36 -1.68 20.32
CA ILE A 218 3.20 -3.13 20.13
C ILE A 218 2.76 -3.85 21.42
N ASP A 219 2.96 -3.27 22.61
CA ASP A 219 2.61 -3.89 23.90
C ASP A 219 1.18 -4.43 24.00
N PRO A 220 0.13 -3.70 23.56
CA PRO A 220 -1.22 -4.21 23.60
C PRO A 220 -1.43 -5.43 22.69
N TYR A 221 -0.67 -5.55 21.61
CA TYR A 221 -0.74 -6.68 20.70
C TYR A 221 -0.09 -7.92 21.34
N GLU A 222 1.15 -7.78 21.83
CA GLU A 222 1.87 -8.88 22.49
C GLU A 222 1.15 -9.43 23.73
N ARG A 223 0.49 -8.55 24.49
CA ARG A 223 -0.30 -8.92 25.69
C ARG A 223 -1.70 -9.45 25.35
N GLY A 224 -2.07 -9.55 24.06
CA GLY A 224 -3.39 -10.00 23.61
C GLY A 224 -4.55 -9.03 23.88
N ILE A 225 -4.25 -7.81 24.35
CA ILE A 225 -5.25 -6.78 24.65
C ILE A 225 -5.98 -6.35 23.37
N VAL A 226 -5.26 -6.21 22.26
CA VAL A 226 -5.85 -5.88 20.95
C VAL A 226 -6.91 -6.93 20.58
N PHE A 227 -6.61 -8.22 20.76
CA PHE A 227 -7.51 -9.31 20.44
C PHE A 227 -8.73 -9.34 21.36
N ALA A 228 -8.53 -9.12 22.67
CA ALA A 228 -9.62 -9.06 23.63
C ALA A 228 -10.59 -7.90 23.34
N LYS A 229 -10.05 -6.70 23.09
CA LYS A 229 -10.86 -5.52 22.73
C LYS A 229 -11.59 -5.70 21.40
N LEU A 230 -10.92 -6.30 20.41
CA LEU A 230 -11.54 -6.56 19.12
C LEU A 230 -12.65 -7.60 19.22
N ARG A 231 -12.47 -8.67 20.02
CA ARG A 231 -13.51 -9.67 20.30
C ARG A 231 -14.74 -9.06 20.95
N GLU A 232 -14.55 -8.15 21.88
CA GLU A 232 -15.67 -7.46 22.54
C GLU A 232 -16.41 -6.54 21.57
N ALA A 233 -15.67 -5.75 20.79
CA ALA A 233 -16.25 -4.87 19.78
C ALA A 233 -16.97 -5.64 18.67
N ALA A 234 -16.47 -6.83 18.29
CA ALA A 234 -17.07 -7.69 17.28
C ALA A 234 -18.55 -8.01 17.56
N LYS A 235 -18.95 -8.11 18.84
CA LYS A 235 -20.35 -8.37 19.25
C LYS A 235 -21.35 -7.30 18.79
N LYS A 236 -20.87 -6.08 18.53
CA LYS A 236 -21.69 -4.93 18.11
C LYS A 236 -21.25 -4.39 16.75
N TRP A 237 -20.40 -5.13 16.04
CA TRP A 237 -19.87 -4.69 14.76
C TRP A 237 -20.97 -4.78 13.69
N PRO A 238 -21.12 -3.78 12.81
CA PRO A 238 -22.10 -3.84 11.73
C PRO A 238 -21.89 -5.06 10.82
N THR A 239 -22.97 -5.75 10.45
CA THR A 239 -22.93 -7.05 9.76
C THR A 239 -22.10 -7.04 8.47
N GLU A 240 -22.17 -5.98 7.67
CA GLU A 240 -21.44 -5.86 6.39
C GLU A 240 -19.93 -5.57 6.54
N HIS A 241 -19.42 -5.45 7.77
CA HIS A 241 -18.06 -5.03 8.04
C HIS A 241 -17.31 -6.08 8.87
N ALA A 242 -16.08 -6.39 8.47
CA ALA A 242 -15.21 -7.25 9.25
C ALA A 242 -14.64 -6.49 10.47
N PRO A 243 -14.70 -7.07 11.69
CA PRO A 243 -13.97 -6.57 12.85
C PRO A 243 -12.47 -6.45 12.55
N GLN A 244 -11.93 -5.25 12.71
CA GLN A 244 -10.52 -4.98 12.49
C GLN A 244 -9.98 -3.93 13.45
N ALA A 245 -8.68 -4.05 13.75
CA ALA A 245 -7.90 -3.07 14.49
C ALA A 245 -6.62 -2.75 13.72
N PHE A 246 -5.92 -1.69 14.13
CA PHE A 246 -4.74 -1.20 13.45
C PHE A 246 -3.60 -0.98 14.44
N LEU A 247 -2.40 -1.38 14.03
CA LEU A 247 -1.15 -1.02 14.70
C LEU A 247 -0.46 0.02 13.82
N LEU A 248 -0.15 1.18 14.38
CA LEU A 248 0.64 2.23 13.74
C LEU A 248 1.98 2.33 14.46
N LEU A 249 3.02 1.74 13.89
CA LEU A 249 4.28 1.49 14.58
C LEU A 249 5.45 2.18 13.89
N TYR A 250 6.41 2.65 14.69
CA TYR A 250 7.73 3.04 14.22
C TYR A 250 8.59 1.79 14.08
N ALA A 251 9.15 1.56 12.89
CA ALA A 251 9.99 0.40 12.61
C ALA A 251 11.39 0.83 12.12
N ILE A 252 12.39 0.10 12.59
CA ILE A 252 13.79 0.28 12.22
C ILE A 252 14.23 -0.67 11.11
N ASP A 253 13.46 -1.73 10.84
CA ASP A 253 13.66 -2.58 9.67
C ASP A 253 12.36 -3.31 9.28
N VAL A 254 12.31 -3.77 8.03
CA VAL A 254 11.24 -4.56 7.47
C VAL A 254 11.83 -5.62 6.54
N SER A 255 11.65 -6.89 6.89
CA SER A 255 12.16 -8.01 6.11
C SER A 255 11.11 -9.10 5.92
N GLY A 256 10.77 -9.40 4.67
CA GLY A 256 9.77 -10.41 4.32
C GLY A 256 8.39 -10.14 4.93
N SER A 257 8.06 -10.89 5.98
CA SER A 257 6.82 -10.79 6.77
C SER A 257 7.05 -10.22 8.18
N THR A 258 8.26 -9.80 8.51
CA THR A 258 8.66 -9.35 9.84
C THR A 258 8.91 -7.84 9.83
N ILE A 259 8.35 -7.16 10.83
CA ILE A 259 8.59 -5.75 11.13
C ILE A 259 9.45 -5.71 12.38
N THR A 260 10.64 -5.15 12.29
CA THR A 260 11.56 -5.00 13.42
C THR A 260 11.42 -3.60 14.02
N LEU A 261 11.13 -3.56 15.31
CA LEU A 261 10.93 -2.35 16.09
C LEU A 261 12.19 -2.02 16.92
N ALA A 262 12.14 -0.91 17.65
CA ALA A 262 13.17 -0.61 18.64
C ALA A 262 13.28 -1.74 19.68
N GLU A 263 14.45 -1.83 20.33
CA GLU A 263 14.74 -2.82 21.38
C GLU A 263 14.67 -4.29 20.90
N GLY A 264 14.74 -4.53 19.60
CA GLY A 264 14.76 -5.87 19.02
C GLY A 264 13.41 -6.60 19.03
N ARG A 265 12.31 -5.89 19.33
CA ARG A 265 10.95 -6.45 19.26
C ARG A 265 10.51 -6.64 17.81
N GLU A 266 9.70 -7.65 17.56
CA GLU A 266 9.26 -8.00 16.22
C GLU A 266 7.75 -8.20 16.13
N LEU A 267 7.16 -7.77 15.01
CA LEU A 267 5.79 -8.09 14.62
C LEU A 267 5.79 -8.94 13.35
N ILE A 268 5.28 -10.17 13.47
CA ILE A 268 5.11 -11.09 12.34
C ILE A 268 3.73 -10.88 11.71
N VAL A 269 3.72 -10.67 10.39
CA VAL A 269 2.53 -10.49 9.56
C VAL A 269 2.20 -11.78 8.82
N LYS A 270 0.97 -12.28 8.90
CA LYS A 270 0.58 -13.58 8.30
C LYS A 270 0.73 -13.65 6.79
N ASN A 271 0.47 -12.54 6.07
CA ASN A 271 0.53 -12.54 4.61
C ASN A 271 1.80 -11.85 4.08
N ARG A 272 1.75 -10.53 3.93
CA ARG A 272 2.79 -9.77 3.24
C ARG A 272 2.86 -8.36 3.82
N ILE A 273 4.07 -7.80 3.77
CA ILE A 273 4.30 -6.37 3.94
C ILE A 273 4.38 -5.75 2.54
N ARG A 274 3.64 -4.67 2.33
CA ARG A 274 3.59 -3.95 1.04
C ARG A 274 4.47 -2.70 1.10
N HIS A 275 5.03 -2.37 -0.06
CA HIS A 275 5.71 -1.11 -0.37
C HIS A 275 5.15 -0.59 -1.71
N ILE A 276 5.25 0.70 -1.98
CA ILE A 276 4.88 1.27 -3.29
C ILE A 276 6.09 1.14 -4.21
N GLY A 277 5.93 0.28 -5.21
CA GLY A 277 6.99 0.01 -6.18
C GLY A 277 8.19 -0.76 -5.61
N VAL A 278 9.12 -1.09 -6.50
CA VAL A 278 10.35 -1.82 -6.15
C VAL A 278 11.36 -0.88 -5.48
N HIS A 279 11.40 0.39 -5.91
CA HIS A 279 12.36 1.40 -5.44
C HIS A 279 12.21 1.72 -3.95
N GLN A 280 10.98 1.74 -3.40
CA GLN A 280 10.79 2.01 -1.97
C GLN A 280 11.42 0.96 -1.04
N ARG A 281 11.66 -0.27 -1.51
CA ARG A 281 12.36 -1.29 -0.71
C ARG A 281 13.82 -0.94 -0.44
N HIS A 282 14.43 -0.10 -1.28
CA HIS A 282 15.85 0.26 -1.19
C HIS A 282 16.09 1.57 -0.45
N ILE A 283 15.04 2.26 -0.01
CA ILE A 283 15.16 3.54 0.72
C ILE A 283 15.69 3.31 2.13
N GLY A 284 15.36 2.16 2.73
CA GLY A 284 15.73 1.87 4.10
C GLY A 284 14.89 2.61 5.15
N PRO A 285 15.12 2.29 6.43
CA PRO A 285 14.46 2.93 7.58
C PRO A 285 14.82 4.41 7.72
N PRO A 286 14.12 5.16 8.59
CA PRO A 286 12.99 4.72 9.42
C PRO A 286 11.69 4.54 8.63
N TYR A 287 10.81 3.68 9.15
CA TYR A 287 9.48 3.44 8.60
C TYR A 287 8.37 3.77 9.60
N LEU A 288 7.28 4.32 9.08
CA LEU A 288 5.98 4.31 9.74
C LEU A 288 5.15 3.17 9.14
N VAL A 289 4.76 2.22 9.98
CA VAL A 289 4.09 0.99 9.55
C VAL A 289 2.64 0.99 9.99
N LEU A 290 1.72 0.84 9.04
CA LEU A 290 0.31 0.58 9.33
C LEU A 290 0.00 -0.90 9.08
N ALA A 291 -0.27 -1.63 10.16
CA ALA A 291 -0.64 -3.04 10.12
C ALA A 291 -2.11 -3.23 10.50
N VAL A 292 -2.82 -4.10 9.78
CA VAL A 292 -4.21 -4.46 10.09
C VAL A 292 -4.25 -5.78 10.85
N VAL A 293 -4.92 -5.76 11.99
CA VAL A 293 -5.26 -6.92 12.81
C VAL A 293 -6.73 -7.27 12.55
N GLY A 294 -7.01 -8.54 12.29
CA GLY A 294 -8.34 -9.02 12.00
C GLY A 294 -8.42 -10.52 12.17
N GLU A 295 -9.60 -11.10 11.97
CA GLU A 295 -9.78 -12.55 12.10
C GLU A 295 -9.01 -13.24 10.99
N HIS A 296 -8.11 -14.15 11.36
CA HIS A 296 -7.34 -14.93 10.40
C HIS A 296 -8.13 -16.14 9.92
N ASN A 297 -8.68 -16.91 10.86
CA ASN A 297 -9.68 -17.96 10.64
C ASN A 297 -10.34 -18.28 11.99
N PRO A 298 -11.52 -18.94 12.01
CA PRO A 298 -12.25 -19.22 13.25
C PRO A 298 -11.49 -20.07 14.28
N ARG A 299 -10.44 -20.82 13.87
CA ARG A 299 -9.64 -21.68 14.76
C ARG A 299 -8.46 -20.94 15.38
N GLU A 300 -7.76 -20.12 14.60
CA GLU A 300 -6.59 -19.34 15.02
C GLU A 300 -6.96 -17.98 15.62
N GLY A 301 -8.18 -17.50 15.39
CA GLY A 301 -8.67 -16.23 15.89
C GLY A 301 -8.00 -15.02 15.24
N TYR A 302 -7.71 -13.99 16.03
CA TYR A 302 -7.17 -12.72 15.53
C TYR A 302 -5.65 -12.78 15.33
N ALA A 303 -5.18 -12.18 14.25
CA ALA A 303 -3.75 -12.03 13.97
C ALA A 303 -3.46 -10.74 13.20
N CYS A 304 -2.19 -10.34 13.16
CA CYS A 304 -1.71 -9.32 12.23
C CYS A 304 -1.71 -9.88 10.79
N LEU A 305 -2.63 -9.41 9.95
CA LEU A 305 -2.92 -10.02 8.65
C LEU A 305 -2.02 -9.47 7.54
N ARG A 306 -1.87 -8.15 7.47
CA ARG A 306 -1.14 -7.42 6.42
C ARG A 306 -0.57 -6.14 7.01
N ALA A 307 0.51 -5.64 6.42
CA ALA A 307 1.04 -4.32 6.75
C ALA A 307 1.50 -3.55 5.52
N TYR A 308 1.55 -2.24 5.65
CA TYR A 308 2.23 -1.33 4.74
C TYR A 308 3.31 -0.56 5.50
N ALA A 309 4.50 -0.47 4.91
CA ALA A 309 5.62 0.26 5.49
C ALA A 309 5.93 1.49 4.65
N GLN A 310 5.73 2.68 5.22
CA GLN A 310 6.05 3.97 4.63
C GLN A 310 7.43 4.42 5.12
N PRO A 311 8.43 4.57 4.25
CA PRO A 311 9.65 5.30 4.61
C PRO A 311 9.28 6.74 5.01
N ILE A 312 9.81 7.22 6.13
CA ILE A 312 9.56 8.58 6.65
C ILE A 312 10.87 9.36 6.81
N ALA A 313 10.84 10.68 6.72
CA ALA A 313 12.04 11.52 6.71
C ALA A 313 12.95 11.30 7.93
N ARG A 314 12.39 11.45 9.14
CA ARG A 314 13.08 11.30 10.43
C ARG A 314 12.14 10.71 11.49
N PRO A 315 12.65 10.14 12.59
CA PRO A 315 11.79 9.65 13.68
C PRO A 315 10.92 10.76 14.32
N ALA A 316 11.35 12.01 14.24
CA ALA A 316 10.64 13.17 14.77
C ALA A 316 9.83 13.93 13.71
N ASN A 317 9.81 13.47 12.45
CA ASN A 317 9.08 14.10 11.34
C ASN A 317 8.52 13.02 10.42
N PHE A 318 7.22 12.73 10.52
CA PHE A 318 6.58 11.63 9.79
C PHE A 318 6.28 11.97 8.33
N VAL A 319 7.05 12.86 7.70
CA VAL A 319 6.91 13.20 6.28
C VAL A 319 7.25 11.97 5.42
N ALA A 320 6.31 11.56 4.55
CA ALA A 320 6.45 10.39 3.69
C ALA A 320 7.53 10.58 2.61
N ILE A 321 8.30 9.52 2.37
CA ILE A 321 9.41 9.48 1.40
C ILE A 321 9.12 8.43 0.31
N HIS A 322 9.29 8.80 -0.97
CA HIS A 322 9.10 7.87 -2.09
C HIS A 322 10.39 7.40 -2.77
N ASN A 323 11.50 8.12 -2.59
CA ASN A 323 12.82 7.71 -3.06
C ASN A 323 13.94 8.32 -2.19
N LEU A 324 15.19 7.89 -2.40
CA LEU A 324 16.33 8.35 -1.61
C LEU A 324 16.67 9.83 -1.83
N ALA A 325 16.49 10.36 -3.05
CA ALA A 325 16.73 11.76 -3.33
C ALA A 325 15.73 12.65 -2.58
N GLU A 326 14.43 12.32 -2.62
CA GLU A 326 13.39 12.97 -1.81
C GLU A 326 13.74 12.95 -0.31
N ARG A 327 14.26 11.82 0.20
CA ARG A 327 14.72 11.75 1.60
C ARG A 327 15.78 12.81 1.88
N LYS A 328 16.80 12.89 1.04
CA LYS A 328 17.89 13.87 1.20
C LYS A 328 17.35 15.30 1.10
N THR A 329 16.48 15.58 0.13
CA THR A 329 15.85 16.90 -0.02
C THR A 329 15.07 17.32 1.22
N ILE A 330 14.14 16.48 1.69
CA ILE A 330 13.28 16.80 2.85
C ILE A 330 14.11 16.94 4.13
N VAL A 331 15.07 16.04 4.35
CA VAL A 331 16.01 16.12 5.49
C VAL A 331 16.85 17.40 5.42
N GLY A 332 17.32 17.77 4.23
CA GLY A 332 18.06 19.00 4.00
C GLY A 332 17.22 20.25 4.22
N LEU A 333 15.96 20.28 3.78
CA LEU A 333 15.02 21.38 4.05
C LEU A 333 14.72 21.54 5.54
N LEU A 334 14.55 20.43 6.27
CA LEU A 334 14.41 20.46 7.73
C LEU A 334 15.64 21.09 8.40
N ASP A 335 16.85 20.78 7.93
CA ASP A 335 18.08 21.38 8.46
C ASP A 335 18.24 22.84 8.05
N LEU A 336 17.85 23.20 6.82
CA LEU A 336 17.82 24.57 6.31
C LEU A 336 16.92 25.48 7.14
N GLN A 337 15.73 25.01 7.54
CA GLN A 337 14.83 25.75 8.42
C GLN A 337 15.55 26.30 9.66
N TYR A 338 16.53 25.56 10.21
CA TYR A 338 17.30 25.99 11.38
C TYR A 338 18.43 26.96 11.08
N ARG A 339 19.03 26.85 9.89
CA ARG A 339 20.08 27.76 9.45
C ARG A 339 19.48 29.10 9.05
N LEU A 340 18.46 29.07 8.20
CA LEU A 340 17.84 30.24 7.59
C LEU A 340 16.98 31.04 8.58
N ARG A 341 16.36 30.41 9.59
CA ARG A 341 15.64 31.18 10.61
C ARG A 341 16.52 32.18 11.34
N ARG A 342 17.84 31.93 11.47
CA ARG A 342 18.78 32.89 12.09
C ARG A 342 18.99 34.14 11.25
N ARG A 343 18.70 34.06 9.94
CA ARG A 343 18.67 35.16 8.99
C ARG A 343 17.29 35.80 8.90
N GLY A 344 16.33 35.39 9.73
CA GLY A 344 14.94 35.84 9.65
C GLY A 344 14.11 35.15 8.57
N ILE A 345 14.62 34.09 7.94
CA ILE A 345 13.90 33.36 6.89
C ILE A 345 13.35 32.04 7.45
N GLY A 346 12.04 31.95 7.62
CA GLY A 346 11.33 30.72 7.94
C GLY A 346 11.19 29.83 6.70
N VAL A 347 11.57 28.56 6.83
CA VAL A 347 11.34 27.56 5.78
C VAL A 347 10.26 26.59 6.26
N GLY A 348 9.13 26.57 5.58
CA GLY A 348 8.07 25.59 5.70
C GLY A 348 7.87 24.84 4.40
N PHE A 349 7.21 23.69 4.48
CA PHE A 349 6.82 22.92 3.31
C PHE A 349 5.73 21.89 3.62
N LYS A 350 5.02 21.45 2.58
CA LYS A 350 4.07 20.34 2.61
C LYS A 350 4.45 19.28 1.60
N ARG A 351 4.53 18.02 2.04
CA ARG A 351 4.55 16.85 1.14
C ARG A 351 3.13 16.52 0.72
N LEU A 352 2.83 16.67 -0.56
CA LEU A 352 1.52 16.27 -1.08
C LEU A 352 1.43 14.74 -1.14
N LEU A 353 0.48 14.15 -0.44
CA LEU A 353 0.22 12.71 -0.48
C LEU A 353 -0.82 12.34 -1.56
N PHE A 354 -1.68 13.31 -1.87
CA PHE A 354 -2.75 13.23 -2.86
C PHE A 354 -2.57 14.33 -3.91
N ASP A 355 -3.18 14.13 -5.06
CA ASP A 355 -3.16 15.11 -6.12
C ASP A 355 -4.11 16.26 -5.77
N ILE A 356 -3.72 17.47 -6.15
CA ILE A 356 -4.48 18.70 -5.91
C ILE A 356 -5.06 19.19 -7.23
N ALA A 357 -6.28 19.73 -7.17
CA ALA A 357 -6.89 20.37 -8.32
C ALA A 357 -6.17 21.70 -8.63
N THR A 358 -5.75 21.89 -9.88
CA THR A 358 -5.15 23.14 -10.37
C THR A 358 -5.85 23.60 -11.65
N LEU A 359 -5.52 24.81 -12.12
CA LEU A 359 -6.07 25.38 -13.35
C LEU A 359 -5.76 24.55 -14.60
N ILE A 360 -4.70 23.73 -14.57
CA ILE A 360 -4.25 22.88 -15.68
C ILE A 360 -4.55 21.39 -15.48
N GLY A 361 -5.38 21.07 -14.48
CA GLY A 361 -5.77 19.71 -14.12
C GLY A 361 -5.24 19.27 -12.75
N GLU A 362 -5.42 18.00 -12.43
CA GLU A 362 -4.89 17.40 -11.19
C GLU A 362 -3.37 17.28 -11.28
N MET A 363 -2.69 17.83 -10.28
CA MET A 363 -1.23 17.86 -10.22
C MET A 363 -0.77 17.45 -8.82
N ARG A 364 0.44 16.90 -8.73
CA ARG A 364 1.07 16.63 -7.44
C ARG A 364 2.57 16.89 -7.53
N PRO A 365 3.01 18.13 -7.24
CA PRO A 365 4.41 18.38 -6.99
C PRO A 365 4.93 17.52 -5.84
N ASP A 366 6.24 17.24 -5.83
CA ASP A 366 6.83 16.48 -4.74
C ASP A 366 6.63 17.22 -3.41
N LEU A 367 6.86 18.53 -3.39
CA LEU A 367 6.66 19.40 -2.23
C LEU A 367 6.02 20.73 -2.66
N LEU A 368 5.28 21.35 -1.74
CA LEU A 368 4.97 22.77 -1.77
C LEU A 368 5.84 23.46 -0.72
N LEU A 369 6.54 24.51 -1.09
CA LEU A 369 7.35 25.33 -0.21
C LEU A 369 6.55 26.55 0.26
N ASP A 370 6.74 26.92 1.53
CA ASP A 370 6.25 28.15 2.16
C ASP A 370 7.45 28.81 2.84
N LEU A 371 8.08 29.78 2.19
CA LEU A 371 9.19 30.55 2.76
C LEU A 371 8.66 31.89 3.22
N ARG A 372 9.07 32.31 4.41
CA ARG A 372 8.66 33.58 5.00
C ARG A 372 9.89 34.35 5.43
N ASP A 373 10.07 35.53 4.86
CA ASP A 373 11.06 36.47 5.37
C ASP A 373 10.40 37.34 6.44
N PHE A 374 10.69 37.04 7.70
CA PHE A 374 10.17 37.78 8.85
C PHE A 374 10.78 39.18 8.99
N THR A 375 11.85 39.50 8.25
CA THR A 375 12.46 40.84 8.26
C THR A 375 11.74 41.80 7.32
N THR A 376 11.25 41.30 6.18
CA THR A 376 10.55 42.09 5.15
C THR A 376 9.03 41.88 5.17
N GLY A 377 8.56 40.78 5.76
CA GLY A 377 7.17 40.33 5.71
C GLY A 377 6.81 39.60 4.41
N GLU A 378 7.78 39.32 3.54
CA GLU A 378 7.55 38.62 2.27
C GLU A 378 7.22 37.14 2.50
N VAL A 379 6.24 36.64 1.73
CA VAL A 379 5.83 35.23 1.72
C VAL A 379 6.02 34.70 0.30
N ILE A 380 6.77 33.62 0.17
CA ILE A 380 7.16 33.00 -1.09
C ILE A 380 6.65 31.57 -1.09
N GLU A 381 5.69 31.29 -1.97
CA GLU A 381 5.17 29.94 -2.21
C GLU A 381 5.71 29.41 -3.55
N ALA A 382 6.19 28.16 -3.55
CA ALA A 382 6.71 27.52 -4.75
C ALA A 382 6.43 26.02 -4.75
N ALA A 383 6.26 25.43 -5.93
CA ALA A 383 6.37 23.99 -6.07
C ALA A 383 7.85 23.58 -6.03
N LEU A 384 8.15 22.41 -5.49
CA LEU A 384 9.47 21.80 -5.60
C LEU A 384 9.36 20.40 -6.20
N GLU A 385 10.22 20.13 -7.18
CA GLU A 385 10.34 18.86 -7.88
C GLU A 385 11.74 18.29 -7.73
N VAL A 386 11.84 17.04 -7.28
CA VAL A 386 13.10 16.30 -7.22
C VAL A 386 13.31 15.61 -8.56
N VAL A 387 14.21 16.16 -9.36
CA VAL A 387 14.49 15.76 -10.74
C VAL A 387 15.75 14.91 -10.76
N THR A 388 15.62 13.71 -10.20
CA THR A 388 16.71 12.71 -10.12
C THR A 388 16.26 11.38 -10.71
N GLY A 389 17.11 10.73 -11.49
CA GLY A 389 16.85 9.39 -12.00
C GLY A 389 17.92 8.92 -12.98
N ASP A 390 18.10 7.60 -13.05
CA ASP A 390 19.08 6.96 -13.94
C ASP A 390 18.50 6.63 -15.33
N ASP A 391 17.18 6.75 -15.47
CA ASP A 391 16.41 6.38 -16.67
C ASP A 391 15.87 7.62 -17.39
N ALA A 392 16.15 7.71 -18.68
CA ALA A 392 15.79 8.86 -19.52
C ALA A 392 14.27 9.04 -19.65
N ASP A 393 13.50 7.95 -19.69
CA ASP A 393 12.04 8.01 -19.80
C ASP A 393 11.44 8.62 -18.51
N THR A 394 11.92 8.20 -17.34
CA THR A 394 11.51 8.72 -16.02
C THR A 394 11.88 10.19 -15.85
N LEU A 395 13.11 10.56 -16.22
CA LEU A 395 13.58 11.95 -16.18
C LEU A 395 12.75 12.84 -17.10
N GLY A 396 12.46 12.38 -18.32
CA GLY A 396 11.62 13.10 -19.29
C GLY A 396 10.17 13.29 -18.82
N LEU A 397 9.63 12.39 -17.99
CA LEU A 397 8.32 12.60 -17.34
C LEU A 397 8.38 13.68 -16.27
N LYS A 398 9.40 13.64 -15.40
CA LYS A 398 9.62 14.67 -14.37
C LYS A 398 9.83 16.06 -14.96
N LEU A 399 10.62 16.18 -16.03
CA LEU A 399 10.84 17.46 -16.71
C LEU A 399 9.56 18.02 -17.34
N ARG A 400 8.74 17.18 -17.98
CA ARG A 400 7.42 17.60 -18.50
C ARG A 400 6.47 18.05 -17.39
N GLN A 401 6.53 17.41 -16.22
CA GLN A 401 5.77 17.84 -15.05
C GLN A 401 6.25 19.20 -14.53
N VAL A 402 7.56 19.43 -14.48
CA VAL A 402 8.15 20.74 -14.13
C VAL A 402 7.68 21.83 -15.09
N GLU A 403 7.71 21.58 -16.40
CA GLU A 403 7.23 22.53 -17.41
C GLU A 403 5.78 22.93 -17.17
N LYS A 404 4.89 21.97 -16.93
CA LYS A 404 3.49 22.22 -16.58
C LYS A 404 3.34 23.01 -15.29
N LEU A 405 4.08 22.67 -14.23
CA LEU A 405 4.01 23.39 -12.96
C LEU A 405 4.44 24.85 -13.10
N ARG A 406 5.43 25.14 -13.95
CA ARG A 406 5.90 26.52 -14.23
C ARG A 406 4.85 27.41 -14.89
N GLU A 407 3.81 26.83 -15.49
CA GLU A 407 2.68 27.61 -16.03
C GLU A 407 1.78 28.19 -14.93
N ILE A 408 1.82 27.63 -13.72
CA ILE A 408 0.89 27.98 -12.63
C ILE A 408 1.56 28.49 -11.36
N ALA A 409 2.85 28.20 -11.13
CA ALA A 409 3.57 28.62 -9.93
C ALA A 409 5.08 28.69 -10.16
N PRO A 410 5.85 29.41 -9.32
CA PRO A 410 7.30 29.24 -9.24
C PRO A 410 7.65 27.77 -8.94
N VAL A 411 8.70 27.26 -9.59
CA VAL A 411 9.15 25.87 -9.42
C VAL A 411 10.63 25.81 -9.11
N VAL A 412 10.97 25.23 -7.97
CA VAL A 412 12.34 24.88 -7.58
C VAL A 412 12.62 23.44 -8.03
N THR A 413 13.63 23.25 -8.86
CA THR A 413 14.09 21.91 -9.25
C THR A 413 15.33 21.52 -8.45
N ILE A 414 15.30 20.33 -7.86
CA ILE A 414 16.43 19.76 -7.12
C ILE A 414 17.00 18.58 -7.91
N HIS A 415 18.26 18.70 -8.31
CA HIS A 415 19.03 17.70 -9.04
C HIS A 415 19.98 16.92 -8.11
N ALA A 416 20.68 15.93 -8.64
CA ALA A 416 21.54 15.06 -7.83
C ALA A 416 22.71 15.83 -7.20
N GLU A 417 23.28 16.76 -7.95
CA GLU A 417 24.37 17.66 -7.57
C GLU A 417 24.00 18.63 -6.45
N ASP A 418 22.71 18.98 -6.31
CA ASP A 418 22.21 19.87 -5.26
C ASP A 418 22.13 19.14 -3.90
N LEU A 419 22.11 17.80 -3.93
CA LEU A 419 22.05 16.95 -2.75
C LEU A 419 23.45 16.60 -2.20
N GLU A 420 24.50 17.18 -2.76
CA GLU A 420 25.88 17.04 -2.32
C GLU A 420 26.33 18.23 -1.47
N GLY A 421 26.85 17.96 -0.26
CA GLY A 421 27.32 19.01 0.65
C GLY A 421 26.21 19.98 1.04
N ASP A 422 26.53 21.28 1.08
CA ASP A 422 25.61 22.36 1.45
C ASP A 422 24.93 23.05 0.23
N ARG A 423 24.96 22.41 -0.95
CA ARG A 423 24.46 23.03 -2.20
C ARG A 423 22.94 23.18 -2.26
N LEU A 424 22.19 22.41 -1.48
CA LEU A 424 20.72 22.52 -1.43
C LEU A 424 20.27 23.93 -1.02
N GLU A 425 21.02 24.60 -0.13
CA GLU A 425 20.72 25.98 0.27
C GLU A 425 20.75 26.92 -0.94
N ALA A 426 21.86 26.91 -1.68
CA ALA A 426 22.05 27.73 -2.86
C ALA A 426 21.01 27.40 -3.93
N ALA A 427 20.75 26.11 -4.19
CA ALA A 427 19.76 25.68 -5.17
C ALA A 427 18.35 26.24 -4.88
N VAL A 428 17.94 26.28 -3.60
CA VAL A 428 16.64 26.83 -3.18
C VAL A 428 16.65 28.36 -3.24
N LEU A 429 17.65 29.02 -2.65
CA LEU A 429 17.68 30.47 -2.55
C LEU A 429 17.87 31.15 -3.92
N ASP A 430 18.75 30.62 -4.78
CA ASP A 430 19.05 31.20 -6.09
C ASP A 430 17.82 31.14 -7.02
N GLN A 431 17.11 30.01 -7.02
CA GLN A 431 15.90 29.81 -7.83
C GLN A 431 14.69 30.62 -7.32
N LEU A 432 14.69 30.99 -6.04
CA LEU A 432 13.66 31.86 -5.44
C LEU A 432 14.09 33.32 -5.33
N HIS A 433 15.31 33.66 -5.77
CA HIS A 433 15.88 35.00 -5.73
C HIS A 433 15.93 35.61 -4.31
N ILE A 434 16.24 34.79 -3.31
CA ILE A 434 16.34 35.20 -1.89
C ILE A 434 17.81 35.52 -1.54
N GLY A 435 18.06 36.72 -1.01
CA GLY A 435 19.38 37.27 -0.69
C GLY A 435 20.03 36.78 0.61
#